data_AF-A0A847A1F7-F1
#
_entry.id   AF-A0A847A1F7-F1
#
_cell.length_a   1.000
_cell.length_b   1.000
_cell.length_c   1.000
_cell.angle_alpha   90.00
_cell.angle_beta   90.00
_cell.angle_gamma   90.00
#
_symmetry.space_group_name_H-M   'P 1'
#
loop_
_entity.id
_entity.type
_entity.pdbx_description
1 polymer ?
#
loop_
_entity_poly.entity_id
_entity_poly.type
_entity_poly.pdbx_seq_one_letter_code
_entity_poly.pdbx_strand_id
1 'polypeptide(L)'
;MFKRLFTAGSGALLVLALSGCAFANSVPKETLEGYFGAIATQDPESKLAAQAFAVPGSLADAYAIEQSAHTQAQLDGGVLSTETNEIVVEAERVLLCEPLAESVKKELDVEDYCSVYENFEFQDDKLVSFNAGPKPLEGRLTLGDSTVIDIGDIGSVEMLASYITIRGDLVVVAEVVSNTDTLRLPYDA
;
A
#
# COMPACT_ATOMS: atom_id res chain seq x y z
N MET A 1 -41.85 -46.57 42.69
CA MET A 1 -41.78 -45.12 43.01
C MET A 1 -40.35 -44.69 42.71
N PHE A 2 -40.02 -43.94 41.66
CA PHE A 2 -40.46 -42.58 41.35
C PHE A 2 -40.39 -42.34 39.82
N LYS A 3 -41.47 -41.78 39.26
CA LYS A 3 -41.52 -41.15 37.93
C LYS A 3 -40.86 -39.77 38.01
N ARG A 4 -40.05 -39.38 37.03
CA ARG A 4 -39.77 -37.97 36.74
C ARG A 4 -40.04 -37.70 35.26
N LEU A 5 -41.02 -36.81 35.04
CA LEU A 5 -41.38 -36.19 33.77
C LEU A 5 -40.26 -35.23 33.34
N PHE A 6 -39.86 -35.28 32.07
CA PHE A 6 -39.18 -34.19 31.40
C PHE A 6 -40.20 -33.46 30.52
N THR A 7 -40.41 -32.18 30.83
CA THR A 7 -41.30 -31.27 30.10
C THR A 7 -40.49 -30.57 29.03
N ALA A 8 -40.87 -30.75 27.76
CA ALA A 8 -40.29 -30.05 26.62
C ALA A 8 -40.83 -28.59 26.59
N GLY A 9 -39.94 -27.61 26.75
CA GLY A 9 -40.26 -26.20 26.55
C GLY A 9 -39.84 -25.76 25.14
N SER A 10 -40.81 -25.60 24.25
CA SER A 10 -40.62 -24.96 22.95
C SER A 10 -40.45 -23.46 23.13
N GLY A 11 -39.20 -22.99 23.18
CA GLY A 11 -38.86 -21.58 23.04
C GLY A 11 -38.84 -21.20 21.55
N ALA A 12 -39.82 -20.43 21.10
CA ALA A 12 -39.81 -19.82 19.78
C ALA A 12 -38.70 -18.77 19.73
N LEU A 13 -37.62 -19.06 19.01
CA LEU A 13 -36.54 -18.12 18.72
C LEU A 13 -37.05 -17.15 17.64
N LEU A 14 -37.41 -15.95 18.04
CA LEU A 14 -37.79 -14.87 17.12
C LEU A 14 -36.51 -14.30 16.49
N VAL A 15 -36.17 -14.76 15.28
CA VAL A 15 -35.07 -14.19 14.49
C VAL A 15 -35.58 -12.89 13.87
N LEU A 16 -35.26 -11.76 14.50
CA LEU A 16 -35.41 -10.44 13.88
C LEU A 16 -34.35 -10.31 12.78
N ALA A 17 -34.75 -10.63 11.54
CA ALA A 17 -34.02 -10.26 10.35
C ALA A 17 -34.05 -8.74 10.23
N LEU A 18 -33.09 -8.07 10.86
CA LEU A 18 -32.75 -6.69 10.55
C LEU A 18 -32.27 -6.68 9.10
N SER A 19 -33.15 -6.27 8.19
CA SER A 19 -32.76 -5.90 6.83
C SER A 19 -31.82 -4.71 6.97
N GLY A 20 -30.52 -4.97 7.08
CA GLY A 20 -29.50 -3.96 7.01
C GLY A 20 -29.68 -3.24 5.68
N CYS A 21 -30.07 -1.97 5.75
CA CYS A 21 -29.84 -1.06 4.65
C CYS A 21 -28.35 -1.17 4.33
N ALA A 22 -28.03 -1.78 3.18
CA ALA A 22 -26.74 -1.62 2.57
C ALA A 22 -26.64 -0.13 2.24
N PHE A 23 -26.13 0.64 3.20
CA PHE A 23 -25.56 1.95 2.90
C PHE A 23 -24.48 1.61 1.87
N ALA A 24 -24.78 1.91 0.60
CA ALA A 24 -23.75 2.09 -0.40
C ALA A 24 -22.92 3.25 0.12
N ASN A 25 -21.98 2.96 1.03
CA ASN A 25 -20.93 3.86 1.42
C ASN A 25 -20.14 4.05 0.14
N SER A 26 -20.48 5.10 -0.60
CA SER A 26 -19.75 5.52 -1.77
C SER A 26 -18.29 5.66 -1.37
N VAL A 27 -17.40 5.05 -2.13
CA VAL A 27 -15.95 5.18 -1.96
C VAL A 27 -15.60 6.66 -1.73
N PRO A 28 -14.93 7.01 -0.61
CA PRO A 28 -14.54 8.39 -0.31
C PRO A 28 -13.57 8.94 -1.37
N LYS A 29 -14.10 9.57 -2.42
CA LYS A 29 -13.32 10.04 -3.58
C LYS A 29 -12.20 10.99 -3.17
N GLU A 30 -12.46 11.89 -2.25
CA GLU A 30 -11.47 12.86 -1.73
C GLU A 30 -10.30 12.15 -1.03
N THR A 31 -10.57 11.08 -0.27
CA THR A 31 -9.53 10.27 0.38
C THR A 31 -8.65 9.58 -0.67
N LEU A 32 -9.25 9.02 -1.73
CA LEU A 32 -8.49 8.39 -2.81
C LEU A 32 -7.67 9.41 -3.63
N GLU A 33 -8.26 10.55 -3.98
CA GLU A 33 -7.56 11.62 -4.69
C GLU A 33 -6.40 12.17 -3.86
N GLY A 34 -6.58 12.36 -2.56
CA GLY A 34 -5.52 12.81 -1.65
C GLY A 34 -4.42 11.78 -1.46
N TYR A 35 -4.79 10.52 -1.18
CA TYR A 35 -3.84 9.44 -0.96
C TYR A 35 -3.02 9.15 -2.22
N PHE A 36 -3.66 8.83 -3.34
CA PHE A 36 -2.96 8.52 -4.58
C PHE A 36 -2.34 9.75 -5.23
N GLY A 37 -2.89 10.94 -4.95
CA GLY A 37 -2.29 12.27 -5.20
C GLY A 37 -0.85 12.36 -4.74
N ALA A 38 -0.66 12.10 -3.46
CA ALA A 38 0.65 12.06 -2.82
C ALA A 38 1.55 10.96 -3.43
N ILE A 39 1.02 9.75 -3.62
CA ILE A 39 1.78 8.61 -4.18
C ILE A 39 2.27 8.86 -5.61
N ALA A 40 1.54 9.60 -6.43
CA ALA A 40 1.87 9.82 -7.84
C ALA A 40 3.13 10.67 -8.07
N THR A 41 3.63 11.36 -7.04
CA THR A 41 4.81 12.22 -7.12
C THR A 41 6.11 11.42 -7.22
N GLN A 42 7.23 12.09 -7.47
CA GLN A 42 8.59 11.53 -7.34
C GLN A 42 9.35 12.17 -6.17
N ASP A 43 8.61 12.72 -5.21
CA ASP A 43 9.13 13.39 -4.03
C ASP A 43 8.84 12.54 -2.78
N PRO A 44 9.86 12.07 -2.03
CA PRO A 44 9.66 11.22 -0.87
C PRO A 44 8.76 11.85 0.20
N GLU A 45 8.91 13.15 0.47
CA GLU A 45 8.10 13.87 1.46
C GLU A 45 6.62 13.93 1.03
N SER A 46 6.37 14.24 -0.24
CA SER A 46 5.04 14.25 -0.82
C SER A 46 4.38 12.88 -0.77
N LYS A 47 5.11 11.79 -1.06
CA LYS A 47 4.59 10.41 -0.90
C LYS A 47 4.21 10.11 0.54
N LEU A 48 5.04 10.52 1.50
CA LEU A 48 4.77 10.31 2.93
C LEU A 48 3.52 11.07 3.39
N ALA A 49 3.16 12.19 2.75
CA ALA A 49 1.92 12.90 3.03
C ALA A 49 0.64 12.05 2.79
N ALA A 50 0.73 10.95 2.04
CA ALA A 50 -0.38 10.00 1.87
C ALA A 50 -0.85 9.39 3.21
N GLN A 51 0.02 9.33 4.24
CA GLN A 51 -0.35 8.85 5.58
C GLN A 51 -1.49 9.67 6.21
N ALA A 52 -1.68 10.93 5.83
CA ALA A 52 -2.79 11.75 6.31
C ALA A 52 -4.17 11.15 5.96
N PHE A 53 -4.25 10.44 4.84
CA PHE A 53 -5.45 9.80 4.29
C PHE A 53 -5.57 8.31 4.66
N ALA A 54 -4.59 7.76 5.36
CA ALA A 54 -4.58 6.37 5.79
C ALA A 54 -4.83 6.23 7.30
N VAL A 55 -5.33 5.06 7.72
CA VAL A 55 -5.39 4.69 9.13
C VAL A 55 -3.97 4.38 9.62
N PRO A 56 -3.48 4.99 10.71
CA PRO A 56 -2.14 4.71 11.23
C PRO A 56 -1.93 3.21 11.53
N GLY A 57 -0.80 2.67 11.09
CA GLY A 57 -0.47 1.24 11.22
C GLY A 57 -1.20 0.30 10.28
N SER A 58 -2.01 0.83 9.35
CA SER A 58 -2.68 0.03 8.32
C SER A 58 -1.75 -0.33 7.14
N LEU A 59 -2.21 -1.18 6.23
CA LEU A 59 -1.45 -1.53 5.01
C LEU A 59 -1.30 -0.31 4.09
N ALA A 60 -2.30 0.57 4.02
CA ALA A 60 -2.20 1.81 3.27
C ALA A 60 -1.17 2.78 3.90
N ASP A 61 -1.11 2.85 5.22
CA ASP A 61 -0.08 3.65 5.92
C ASP A 61 1.33 3.11 5.64
N ALA A 62 1.50 1.80 5.76
CA ALA A 62 2.76 1.13 5.43
C ALA A 62 3.17 1.31 3.97
N TYR A 63 2.22 1.30 3.03
CA TYR A 63 2.51 1.47 1.61
C TYR A 63 3.02 2.88 1.30
N ALA A 64 2.49 3.90 1.98
CA ALA A 64 2.99 5.27 1.85
C ALA A 64 4.45 5.40 2.31
N ILE A 65 4.80 4.74 3.42
CA ILE A 65 6.17 4.68 3.93
C ILE A 65 7.09 3.95 2.93
N GLU A 66 6.68 2.79 2.41
CA GLU A 66 7.46 2.04 1.43
C GLU A 66 7.70 2.83 0.15
N GLN A 67 6.67 3.49 -0.38
CA GLN A 67 6.80 4.30 -1.60
C GLN A 67 7.71 5.50 -1.38
N SER A 68 7.62 6.16 -0.22
CA SER A 68 8.53 7.26 0.17
C SER A 68 9.98 6.77 0.24
N ALA A 69 10.23 5.68 0.98
CA ALA A 69 11.55 5.09 1.13
C ALA A 69 12.13 4.60 -0.22
N HIS A 70 11.31 3.97 -1.05
CA HIS A 70 11.70 3.51 -2.38
C HIS A 70 12.15 4.66 -3.26
N THR A 71 11.39 5.76 -3.28
CA THR A 71 11.75 6.96 -4.05
C THR A 71 13.00 7.64 -3.50
N GLN A 72 13.19 7.70 -2.18
CA GLN A 72 14.44 8.19 -1.60
C GLN A 72 15.64 7.34 -2.05
N ALA A 73 15.51 6.02 -2.00
CA ALA A 73 16.57 5.11 -2.46
C ALA A 73 16.88 5.27 -3.96
N GLN A 74 15.88 5.53 -4.80
CA GLN A 74 16.08 5.85 -6.21
C GLN A 74 16.87 7.15 -6.40
N LEU A 75 16.51 8.21 -5.65
CA LEU A 75 17.22 9.50 -5.67
C LEU A 75 18.67 9.36 -5.21
N ASP A 76 18.91 8.62 -4.12
CA ASP A 76 20.26 8.33 -3.61
C ASP A 76 21.08 7.51 -4.62
N GLY A 77 20.42 6.64 -5.38
CA GLY A 77 20.99 5.91 -6.52
C GLY A 77 21.23 6.76 -7.78
N GLY A 78 20.89 8.06 -7.75
CA GLY A 78 21.08 8.98 -8.85
C GLY A 78 19.99 8.93 -9.93
N VAL A 79 18.86 8.26 -9.68
CA VAL A 79 17.70 8.29 -10.57
C VAL A 79 16.97 9.62 -10.36
N LEU A 80 17.13 10.52 -11.32
CA LEU A 80 16.46 11.82 -11.30
C LEU A 80 15.23 11.76 -12.20
N SER A 81 14.05 11.58 -11.60
CA SER A 81 12.77 11.81 -12.28
C SER A 81 12.00 12.90 -11.53
N THR A 82 11.46 13.86 -12.28
CA THR A 82 10.58 14.91 -11.74
C THR A 82 9.15 14.76 -12.24
N GLU A 83 8.88 13.71 -13.04
CA GLU A 83 7.59 13.52 -13.67
C GLU A 83 6.60 12.90 -12.69
N THR A 84 5.48 13.61 -12.47
CA THR A 84 4.37 13.12 -11.66
C THR A 84 3.45 12.26 -12.53
N ASN A 85 3.06 11.11 -12.02
CA ASN A 85 2.10 10.24 -12.72
C ASN A 85 0.73 10.92 -12.82
N GLU A 86 0.04 10.70 -13.94
CA GLU A 86 -1.35 11.10 -14.09
C GLU A 86 -2.24 10.22 -13.23
N ILE A 87 -3.20 10.83 -12.52
CA ILE A 87 -4.13 10.12 -11.64
C ILE A 87 -5.51 10.13 -12.25
N VAL A 88 -6.09 8.94 -12.38
CA VAL A 88 -7.49 8.78 -12.79
C VAL A 88 -8.22 8.02 -11.68
N VAL A 89 -9.14 8.70 -11.00
CA VAL A 89 -9.99 8.10 -9.96
C VAL A 89 -11.35 7.74 -10.56
N GLU A 90 -11.61 6.44 -10.68
CA GLU A 90 -12.88 5.87 -11.12
C GLU A 90 -13.70 5.36 -9.92
N ALA A 91 -14.91 4.85 -10.15
CA ALA A 91 -15.81 4.45 -9.08
C ALA A 91 -15.27 3.28 -8.21
N GLU A 92 -14.53 2.35 -8.81
CA GLU A 92 -14.07 1.12 -8.17
C GLU A 92 -12.54 0.94 -8.19
N ARG A 93 -11.82 1.85 -8.86
CA ARG A 93 -10.37 1.75 -9.05
C ARG A 93 -9.71 3.12 -9.18
N VAL A 94 -8.40 3.16 -8.93
CA VAL A 94 -7.52 4.30 -9.20
C VAL A 94 -6.42 3.85 -10.15
N LEU A 95 -6.11 4.68 -11.14
CA LEU A 95 -5.02 4.48 -12.08
C LEU A 95 -3.94 5.52 -11.83
N LEU A 96 -2.70 5.08 -11.69
CA LEU A 96 -1.51 5.93 -11.72
C LEU A 96 -0.73 5.66 -13.02
N CYS A 97 -0.85 6.56 -13.98
CA CYS A 97 -0.36 6.38 -15.33
C CYS A 97 0.91 7.18 -15.59
N GLU A 98 1.85 6.58 -16.33
CA GLU A 98 3.01 7.31 -16.84
C GLU A 98 2.57 8.45 -17.77
N PRO A 99 3.23 9.62 -17.75
CA PRO A 99 2.87 10.77 -18.58
C PRO A 99 3.32 10.57 -20.04
N LEU A 100 2.65 9.65 -20.74
CA LEU A 100 2.93 9.34 -22.14
C LEU A 100 2.16 10.27 -23.09
N ALA A 101 2.70 10.48 -24.29
CA ALA A 101 2.00 11.18 -25.35
C ALA A 101 0.72 10.42 -25.77
N GLU A 102 -0.38 11.15 -26.04
CA GLU A 102 -1.67 10.57 -26.44
C GLU A 102 -1.61 9.64 -27.67
N SER A 103 -0.64 9.84 -28.57
CA SER A 103 -0.43 8.93 -29.69
C SER A 103 0.05 7.55 -29.24
N VAL A 104 0.86 7.49 -28.18
CA VAL A 104 1.38 6.25 -27.60
C VAL A 104 0.30 5.56 -26.78
N LYS A 105 -0.46 6.31 -25.97
CA LYS A 105 -1.56 5.76 -25.15
C LYS A 105 -2.59 4.98 -25.97
N LYS A 106 -2.85 5.37 -27.22
CA LYS A 106 -3.82 4.70 -28.11
C LYS A 106 -3.37 3.33 -28.61
N GLU A 107 -2.09 3.02 -28.50
CA GLU A 107 -1.50 1.76 -28.97
C GLU A 107 -1.23 0.77 -27.84
N LEU A 108 -1.42 1.18 -26.58
CA LEU A 108 -1.15 0.39 -25.38
C LEU A 108 -2.44 0.09 -24.63
N ASP A 109 -2.47 -1.08 -23.97
CA ASP A 109 -3.51 -1.35 -22.99
C ASP A 109 -3.25 -0.51 -21.73
N VAL A 110 -4.30 -0.09 -21.03
CA VAL A 110 -4.17 0.79 -19.85
C VAL A 110 -3.29 0.17 -18.76
N GLU A 111 -3.31 -1.15 -18.65
CA GLU A 111 -2.51 -1.91 -17.67
C GLU A 111 -1.01 -1.94 -18.02
N ASP A 112 -0.64 -1.61 -19.27
CA ASP A 112 0.76 -1.58 -19.70
C ASP A 112 1.49 -0.31 -19.25
N TYR A 113 0.76 0.80 -19.03
CA TYR A 113 1.34 2.09 -18.65
C TYR A 113 0.73 2.72 -17.41
N CYS A 114 -0.25 2.05 -16.78
CA CYS A 114 -0.84 2.48 -15.51
C CYS A 114 -0.71 1.40 -14.45
N SER A 115 -0.33 1.80 -13.24
CA SER A 115 -0.56 1.00 -12.05
C SER A 115 -2.03 1.08 -11.66
N VAL A 116 -2.69 -0.07 -11.54
CA VAL A 116 -4.10 -0.19 -11.16
C VAL A 116 -4.23 -0.49 -9.67
N TYR A 117 -5.11 0.24 -8.99
CA TYR A 117 -5.43 0.03 -7.58
C TYR A 117 -6.94 -0.13 -7.41
N GLU A 118 -7.38 -1.10 -6.60
CA GLU A 118 -8.79 -1.49 -6.48
C GLU A 118 -9.07 -2.12 -5.10
N ASN A 119 -10.32 -2.52 -4.85
CA ASN A 119 -10.74 -3.21 -3.60
C ASN A 119 -10.36 -2.43 -2.33
N PHE A 120 -10.70 -1.14 -2.30
CA PHE A 120 -10.38 -0.24 -1.21
C PHE A 120 -11.19 -0.56 0.06
N GLU A 121 -10.51 -0.68 1.19
CA GLU A 121 -11.11 -0.79 2.51
C GLU A 121 -10.93 0.51 3.29
N PHE A 122 -12.01 0.98 3.94
CA PHE A 122 -12.00 2.24 4.68
C PHE A 122 -12.45 2.04 6.13
N GLN A 123 -11.91 2.88 7.00
CA GLN A 123 -12.36 3.08 8.38
C GLN A 123 -12.37 4.58 8.66
N ASP A 124 -13.52 5.11 9.08
CA ASP A 124 -13.69 6.53 9.41
C ASP A 124 -13.17 7.47 8.29
N ASP A 125 -13.58 7.19 7.05
CA ASP A 125 -13.17 7.88 5.81
C ASP A 125 -11.68 7.83 5.46
N LYS A 126 -10.88 7.06 6.21
CA LYS A 126 -9.47 6.82 5.92
C LYS A 126 -9.23 5.46 5.30
N LEU A 127 -8.24 5.38 4.42
CA LEU A 127 -7.87 4.15 3.73
C LEU A 127 -7.14 3.20 4.69
N VAL A 128 -7.57 1.93 4.73
CA VAL A 128 -6.97 0.86 5.54
C VAL A 128 -6.12 -0.04 4.66
N SER A 129 -6.68 -0.49 3.53
CA SER A 129 -6.02 -1.42 2.61
C SER A 129 -6.57 -1.25 1.20
N PHE A 130 -5.87 -1.83 0.24
CA PHE A 130 -6.28 -1.93 -1.16
C PHE A 130 -5.47 -3.01 -1.87
N ASN A 131 -5.84 -3.32 -3.11
CA ASN A 131 -5.04 -4.13 -4.02
C ASN A 131 -4.14 -3.23 -4.88
N ALA A 132 -2.88 -3.65 -5.06
CA ALA A 132 -1.99 -3.10 -6.08
C ALA A 132 -1.85 -4.13 -7.20
N GLY A 133 -2.49 -3.86 -8.33
CA GLY A 133 -2.84 -4.83 -9.36
C GLY A 133 -3.85 -5.87 -8.86
N PRO A 134 -3.83 -7.13 -9.35
CA PRO A 134 -4.84 -8.14 -9.01
C PRO A 134 -4.63 -8.79 -7.63
N LYS A 135 -3.73 -8.26 -6.78
CA LYS A 135 -3.33 -8.87 -5.51
C LYS A 135 -3.43 -7.88 -4.35
N PRO A 136 -3.95 -8.32 -3.18
CA PRO A 136 -3.99 -7.48 -1.97
C PRO A 136 -2.58 -7.17 -1.49
N LEU A 137 -2.41 -6.06 -0.76
CA LEU A 137 -1.13 -5.73 -0.10
C LEU A 137 -0.76 -6.69 1.05
N GLU A 138 -1.75 -7.36 1.64
CA GLU A 138 -1.52 -8.29 2.75
C GLU A 138 -0.53 -9.39 2.36
N GLY A 139 0.45 -9.63 3.22
CA GLY A 139 1.51 -10.62 2.99
C GLY A 139 2.53 -10.24 1.90
N ARG A 140 2.36 -9.10 1.23
CA ARG A 140 3.30 -8.57 0.25
C ARG A 140 4.13 -7.42 0.78
N LEU A 141 3.68 -6.73 1.82
CA LEU A 141 4.32 -5.55 2.38
C LEU A 141 4.73 -5.83 3.83
N THR A 142 5.93 -5.43 4.21
CA THR A 142 6.41 -5.48 5.61
C THR A 142 7.34 -4.31 5.86
N LEU A 143 7.09 -3.57 6.94
CA LEU A 143 7.96 -2.49 7.39
C LEU A 143 9.12 -3.05 8.23
N GLY A 144 10.22 -2.30 8.25
CA GLY A 144 11.28 -2.48 9.24
C GLY A 144 10.79 -2.31 10.66
N ASP A 145 11.51 -2.90 11.61
CA ASP A 145 11.30 -2.74 13.04
C ASP A 145 12.28 -1.74 13.67
N SER A 146 12.99 -0.97 12.84
CA SER A 146 14.09 -0.07 13.21
C SER A 146 15.27 -0.74 13.90
N THR A 147 15.43 -2.05 13.73
CA THR A 147 16.66 -2.73 14.14
C THR A 147 17.80 -2.32 13.20
N VAL A 148 18.78 -1.63 13.77
CA VAL A 148 20.04 -1.31 13.11
C VAL A 148 21.02 -2.48 13.27
N ILE A 149 21.51 -3.00 12.16
CA ILE A 149 22.49 -4.08 12.11
C ILE A 149 23.86 -3.51 11.77
N ASP A 150 24.82 -3.65 12.68
CA ASP A 150 26.21 -3.29 12.41
C ASP A 150 26.84 -4.26 11.41
N ILE A 151 27.45 -3.73 10.35
CA ILE A 151 28.18 -4.50 9.32
C ILE A 151 29.70 -4.37 9.50
N GLY A 152 30.15 -4.46 10.75
CA GLY A 152 31.55 -4.30 11.14
C GLY A 152 32.04 -2.86 10.98
N ASP A 153 33.31 -2.69 10.59
CA ASP A 153 33.93 -1.36 10.47
C ASP A 153 33.41 -0.54 9.26
N ILE A 154 32.57 -1.15 8.41
CA ILE A 154 32.09 -0.54 7.16
C ILE A 154 30.93 0.42 7.41
N GLY A 155 30.06 0.12 8.38
CA GLY A 155 28.82 0.88 8.57
C GLY A 155 27.74 0.13 9.32
N SER A 156 26.51 0.59 9.15
CA SER A 156 25.29 -0.05 9.64
C SER A 156 24.22 -0.10 8.55
N VAL A 157 23.28 -1.03 8.71
CA VAL A 157 22.13 -1.22 7.81
C VAL A 157 20.84 -1.27 8.62
N GLU A 158 19.82 -0.55 8.19
CA GLU A 158 18.45 -0.62 8.71
C GLU A 158 17.51 -0.98 7.57
N MET A 159 16.71 -2.04 7.71
CA MET A 159 15.63 -2.32 6.77
C MET A 159 14.51 -1.31 7.01
N LEU A 160 14.07 -0.60 5.98
CA LEU A 160 12.96 0.36 6.06
C LEU A 160 11.64 -0.30 5.66
N ALA A 161 11.64 -1.02 4.54
CA ALA A 161 10.48 -1.71 4.02
C ALA A 161 10.87 -2.86 3.08
N SER A 162 9.96 -3.80 2.91
CA SER A 162 10.03 -4.83 1.88
C SER A 162 8.68 -5.00 1.19
N TYR A 163 8.70 -5.21 -0.12
CA TYR A 163 7.53 -5.35 -0.95
C TYR A 163 7.69 -6.45 -1.99
N ILE A 164 6.72 -7.36 -2.07
CA ILE A 164 6.64 -8.39 -3.10
C ILE A 164 5.80 -7.86 -4.27
N THR A 165 6.43 -7.68 -5.42
CA THR A 165 5.75 -7.19 -6.64
C THR A 165 4.72 -8.21 -7.13
N ILE A 166 3.84 -7.80 -8.05
CA ILE A 166 2.82 -8.69 -8.62
C ILE A 166 3.47 -9.90 -9.32
N ARG A 167 4.66 -9.69 -9.92
CA ARG A 167 5.50 -10.70 -10.57
C ARG A 167 6.19 -11.65 -9.58
N GLY A 168 6.17 -11.35 -8.29
CA GLY A 168 6.81 -12.14 -7.24
C GLY A 168 8.24 -11.72 -6.91
N ASP A 169 8.71 -10.60 -7.46
CA ASP A 169 10.03 -10.05 -7.12
C ASP A 169 9.98 -9.48 -5.69
N LEU A 170 10.97 -9.80 -4.86
CA LEU A 170 11.14 -9.17 -3.55
C LEU A 170 11.99 -7.91 -3.71
N VAL A 171 11.40 -6.76 -3.38
CA VAL A 171 12.10 -5.48 -3.26
C VAL A 171 12.32 -5.22 -1.78
N VAL A 172 13.56 -4.89 -1.40
CA VAL A 172 13.91 -4.47 -0.04
C VAL A 172 14.53 -3.09 -0.12
N VAL A 173 14.00 -2.16 0.67
CA VAL A 173 14.54 -0.82 0.84
C VAL A 173 15.22 -0.77 2.20
N ALA A 174 16.49 -0.42 2.21
CA ALA A 174 17.29 -0.33 3.42
C ALA A 174 18.12 0.96 3.41
N GLU A 175 18.25 1.57 4.58
CA GLU A 175 19.20 2.65 4.82
C GLU A 175 20.56 2.03 5.14
N VAL A 176 21.61 2.52 4.47
CA VAL A 176 22.98 2.10 4.73
C VAL A 176 23.80 3.31 5.11
N VAL A 177 24.26 3.34 6.36
CA VAL A 177 25.14 4.40 6.87
C VAL A 177 26.57 3.89 6.83
N SER A 178 27.41 4.51 6.00
CA SER A 178 28.83 4.17 5.91
C SER A 178 29.65 4.89 6.98
N ASN A 179 30.51 4.15 7.67
CA ASN A 179 31.54 4.72 8.57
C ASN A 179 32.81 5.12 7.81
N THR A 180 32.83 4.89 6.50
CA THR A 180 33.96 5.21 5.62
C THR A 180 33.53 6.19 4.53
N ASP A 181 34.48 6.99 4.04
CA ASP A 181 34.24 7.94 2.92
C ASP A 181 33.94 7.24 1.58
N THR A 182 34.04 5.90 1.52
CA THR A 182 33.77 5.10 0.32
C THR A 182 32.97 3.85 0.67
N LEU A 183 31.64 3.93 0.58
CA LEU A 183 30.82 2.73 0.49
C LEU A 183 30.85 2.23 -0.96
N ARG A 184 31.39 1.03 -1.18
CA ARG A 184 31.22 0.28 -2.42
C ARG A 184 30.50 -1.00 -2.07
N LEU A 185 29.22 -1.10 -2.43
CA LEU A 185 28.50 -2.36 -2.39
C LEU A 185 28.98 -3.19 -3.60
N PRO A 186 29.71 -4.29 -3.40
CA PRO A 186 30.05 -5.16 -4.51
C PRO A 186 28.74 -5.76 -5.04
N TYR A 187 28.38 -5.42 -6.28
CA TYR A 187 27.34 -6.14 -7.00
C TYR A 187 27.90 -7.50 -7.43
N ASP A 188 27.69 -8.53 -6.62
CA ASP A 188 27.60 -9.90 -7.14
C ASP A 188 26.11 -10.15 -7.39
N ALA A 189 25.67 -9.88 -8.62
CA ALA A 189 24.36 -10.26 -9.12
C ALA A 189 24.39 -11.69 -9.69
#